data_AF-A0AAN6U1L6-F1
#
_entry.id   AF-A0AAN6U1L6-F1
#
_cell.length_a   1.000
_cell.length_b   1.000
_cell.length_c   1.000
_cell.angle_alpha   90.00
_cell.angle_beta   90.00
_cell.angle_gamma   90.00
#
_symmetry.space_group_name_H-M   'P 1'
#
loop_
_entity.id
_entity.type
_entity.pdbx_description
1 polymer ?
#
loop_
_entity_poly.entity_id
_entity_poly.type
_entity_poly.pdbx_seq_one_letter_code
_entity_poly.pdbx_strand_id
1 'polypeptide(L)'
;MFGNLTFMLPVSGASREPPKEIPPPTPINFPRCYTQVSDGKPGSDKPAKPLTSVLQSIVRPTEVSTSHLEALGVHVVPDAAPAQLIPDPAFIPDFDAWHALSTEEVHATNESTRRRLNTGNLSPGCQTYLERRRELSIPNEAAYRTIRRLPPPKGQPQARLGNAYEFYRHLELFSAFWEDTSQPPAAEPKPGQDEEGNAENGASSAECDKTPQNDTDTATYYRTGAGHQMPVDYRQSMITAFLKLVAYDFTCNVSAPRTEPRLHITSKTPAGSTRSSYFTSGCTFIFRTPNTREAARAGIVEGPVAAVSARHTTSFPPAKSASPSSGTDLESTLDLAREIVAALITAQHRAREGRVEKRIGENAWWCTKPRWGGGPGGPIGREVEMLSGAGDTIGDKDAPPPPKNPSPSSSPSPSSSSSFSSPSSASSSSSRPDSSSLPQRPLGSRNIFLRGNNSISTSSSNSSGSSGSSKGAKRLKKSGNHPMYDNYRMIRPPAATWDKKTRYEAIGRARGADYDDIFVVSALLHHVSIVRVRVPDRLLAVLSGEEEDDRRSRSWGRLEVWRSPWFDFFLVEERVKAMQLVWSMMAWMMREQAQDGQRVEEKGDRRDVRMTGL
;
A
#
# COMPACT_ATOMS: atom_id res chain seq x y z
N MET A 1 -15.34 1.47 13.64
CA MET A 1 -15.06 2.30 14.82
C MET A 1 -14.60 1.37 15.92
N PHE A 2 -13.29 1.16 16.03
CA PHE A 2 -12.66 0.60 17.22
C PHE A 2 -11.48 1.51 17.50
N GLY A 3 -11.48 2.08 18.70
CA GLY A 3 -10.51 3.09 19.13
C GLY A 3 -9.11 2.52 19.19
N ASN A 4 -8.14 3.35 18.82
CA ASN A 4 -6.73 3.13 19.09
C ASN A 4 -6.54 2.94 20.61
N LEU A 5 -6.22 1.72 21.04
CA LEU A 5 -5.84 1.40 22.42
C LEU A 5 -4.38 1.82 22.73
N THR A 6 -3.89 2.88 22.08
CA THR A 6 -2.55 3.45 22.31
C THR A 6 -2.44 4.16 23.67
N PHE A 7 -3.54 4.28 24.42
CA PHE A 7 -3.58 4.93 25.74
C PHE A 7 -3.26 3.99 26.92
N MET A 8 -3.02 2.69 26.70
CA MET A 8 -2.79 1.72 27.78
C MET A 8 -1.35 1.18 27.88
N LEU A 9 -0.37 1.86 27.31
CA LEU A 9 1.03 1.55 27.60
C LEU A 9 1.50 2.36 28.81
N PRO A 10 2.22 1.74 29.76
CA PRO A 10 2.80 2.49 30.86
C PRO A 10 3.75 3.53 30.27
N VAL A 11 3.52 4.80 30.62
CA VAL A 11 4.50 5.87 30.43
C VAL A 11 5.80 5.36 31.04
N SER A 12 6.89 5.35 30.27
CA SER A 12 8.21 4.98 30.78
C SER A 12 8.51 5.88 31.97
N GLY A 13 8.38 5.32 33.17
CA GLY A 13 8.66 6.02 34.41
C GLY A 13 10.14 6.32 34.45
N ALA A 14 10.51 7.54 34.85
CA ALA A 14 11.89 7.86 35.17
C ALA A 14 12.35 6.94 36.31
N SER A 15 13.12 5.89 36.02
CA SER A 15 13.84 5.15 37.06
C SER A 15 15.13 5.91 37.35
N ARG A 16 15.33 6.31 38.62
CA ARG A 16 16.57 6.93 39.08
C ARG A 16 17.77 5.98 39.02
N GLU A 17 17.50 4.67 38.97
CA GLU A 17 18.49 3.62 38.78
C GLU A 17 18.38 3.07 37.35
N PRO A 18 19.50 2.89 36.63
CA PRO A 18 19.49 2.20 35.35
C PRO A 18 18.92 0.79 35.56
N PRO A 19 18.02 0.30 34.68
CA PRO A 19 17.60 -1.10 34.69
C PRO A 19 18.83 -2.01 34.76
N LYS A 20 18.78 -3.10 35.55
CA LYS A 20 19.91 -4.01 35.77
C LYS A 20 20.58 -4.47 34.47
N GLU A 21 19.84 -4.52 33.36
CA GLU A 21 20.38 -4.78 32.02
C GLU A 21 19.66 -3.88 31.00
N ILE A 22 20.34 -2.87 30.47
CA ILE A 22 19.89 -2.14 29.28
C ILE A 22 20.24 -3.03 28.07
N PRO A 23 19.27 -3.41 27.21
CA PRO A 23 19.58 -4.27 26.06
C PRO A 23 20.63 -3.60 25.17
N PRO A 24 21.53 -4.36 24.49
CA PRO A 24 22.52 -3.76 23.61
C PRO A 24 21.84 -2.98 22.48
N PRO A 25 22.46 -1.88 21.99
CA PRO A 25 21.89 -1.10 20.90
C PRO A 25 21.76 -1.96 19.65
N THR A 26 20.64 -1.79 18.93
CA THR A 26 20.46 -2.44 17.63
C THR A 26 21.34 -1.71 16.60
N PRO A 27 22.25 -2.41 15.90
CA PRO A 27 23.10 -1.77 14.91
C PRO A 27 22.29 -1.12 13.79
N ILE A 28 22.69 0.11 13.42
CA ILE A 28 22.09 0.86 12.32
C ILE A 28 22.86 0.51 11.04
N ASN A 29 22.31 -0.40 10.24
CA ASN A 29 22.81 -0.73 8.91
C ASN A 29 21.69 -0.53 7.87
N PHE A 30 22.04 -0.04 6.69
CA PHE A 30 21.11 0.20 5.60
C PHE A 30 21.22 -0.86 4.49
N PRO A 31 20.12 -1.12 3.77
CA PRO A 31 20.11 -2.01 2.61
C PRO A 31 21.05 -1.48 1.51
N ARG A 32 21.89 -2.37 0.97
CA ARG A 32 22.82 -2.06 -0.13
C ARG A 32 22.55 -2.97 -1.32
N CYS A 33 21.49 -2.67 -2.06
CA CYS A 33 21.19 -3.30 -3.35
C CYS A 33 21.12 -2.19 -4.41
N TYR A 34 22.17 -2.07 -5.22
CA TYR A 34 22.30 -1.04 -6.25
C TYR A 34 22.50 -1.71 -7.61
N THR A 35 21.44 -2.32 -8.13
CA THR A 35 21.51 -2.98 -9.44
C THR A 35 21.87 -1.95 -10.52
N GLN A 36 22.93 -2.23 -11.28
CA GLN A 36 23.40 -1.40 -12.38
C GLN A 36 23.16 -2.14 -13.69
N VAL A 37 22.17 -1.70 -14.47
CA VAL A 37 22.01 -2.16 -15.85
C VAL A 37 23.05 -1.46 -16.73
N SER A 38 23.81 -2.21 -17.53
CA SER A 38 24.82 -1.64 -18.43
C SER A 38 24.16 -1.06 -19.67
N ASP A 39 24.53 0.17 -20.05
CA ASP A 39 24.03 0.84 -21.25
C ASP A 39 24.68 0.32 -22.56
N GLY A 40 25.58 -0.67 -22.47
CA GLY A 40 26.51 -1.02 -23.55
C GLY A 40 26.48 -2.48 -24.00
N LYS A 41 25.35 -2.97 -24.53
CA LYS A 41 25.28 -3.98 -25.61
C LYS A 41 23.82 -4.26 -26.02
N PRO A 42 23.40 -4.01 -27.27
CA PRO A 42 22.12 -4.52 -27.78
C PRO A 42 22.21 -6.04 -27.91
N GLY A 43 21.84 -6.77 -26.86
CA GLY A 43 21.68 -8.23 -26.89
C GLY A 43 21.95 -9.04 -25.62
N SER A 44 22.50 -8.49 -24.53
CA SER A 44 22.91 -9.32 -23.38
C SER A 44 21.90 -9.43 -22.23
N ASP A 45 20.85 -8.61 -22.19
CA ASP A 45 20.14 -8.37 -20.92
C ASP A 45 18.66 -8.75 -20.91
N LYS A 46 18.12 -9.31 -22.00
CA LYS A 46 16.74 -9.78 -22.00
C LYS A 46 16.66 -11.09 -21.20
N PRO A 47 15.70 -11.26 -20.28
CA PRO A 47 15.48 -12.56 -19.66
C PRO A 47 15.15 -13.61 -20.74
N ALA A 48 15.70 -14.82 -20.61
CA ALA A 48 15.47 -15.92 -21.57
C ALA A 48 13.98 -16.31 -21.70
N LYS A 49 13.15 -15.91 -20.74
CA LYS A 49 11.70 -16.07 -20.71
C LYS A 49 11.02 -14.70 -20.69
N PRO A 50 9.76 -14.57 -21.17
CA PRO A 50 9.00 -13.33 -21.05
C PRO A 50 9.00 -12.80 -19.61
N LEU A 51 9.07 -11.49 -19.42
CA LEU A 51 9.19 -10.88 -18.09
C LEU A 51 8.08 -11.37 -17.14
N THR A 52 6.84 -11.40 -17.62
CA THR A 52 5.69 -11.85 -16.83
C THR A 52 5.84 -13.30 -16.37
N SER A 53 6.45 -14.18 -17.18
CA SER A 53 6.73 -15.55 -16.79
C SER A 53 7.82 -15.65 -15.72
N VAL A 54 8.85 -14.80 -15.78
CA VAL A 54 9.92 -14.74 -14.77
C VAL A 54 9.38 -14.26 -13.44
N LEU A 55 8.59 -13.18 -13.45
CA LEU A 55 7.98 -12.67 -12.23
C LEU A 55 6.96 -13.66 -11.65
N GLN A 56 6.17 -14.32 -12.51
CA GLN A 56 5.18 -15.31 -12.09
C GLN A 56 5.78 -16.65 -11.60
N SER A 57 7.09 -16.87 -11.74
CA SER A 57 7.76 -18.01 -11.09
C SER A 57 8.09 -17.79 -9.63
N ILE A 58 8.02 -16.55 -9.13
CA ILE A 58 8.20 -16.23 -7.71
C ILE A 58 6.93 -16.69 -6.96
N VAL A 59 7.06 -17.71 -6.11
CA VAL A 59 5.97 -18.23 -5.28
C VAL A 59 6.08 -17.69 -3.86
N ARG A 60 7.30 -17.59 -3.33
CA ARG A 60 7.59 -17.03 -2.01
C ARG A 60 8.39 -15.74 -2.10
N PRO A 61 8.15 -14.76 -1.22
CA PRO A 61 8.95 -13.53 -1.20
C PRO A 61 10.45 -13.78 -1.12
N THR A 62 10.88 -14.81 -0.39
CA THR A 62 12.29 -15.18 -0.22
C THR A 62 12.97 -15.70 -1.49
N GLU A 63 12.21 -15.99 -2.55
CA GLU A 63 12.74 -16.45 -3.85
C GLU A 63 13.17 -15.28 -4.76
N VAL A 64 12.87 -14.04 -4.36
CA VAL A 64 13.32 -12.84 -5.08
C VAL A 64 14.84 -12.74 -5.00
N SER A 65 15.46 -12.41 -6.13
CA SER A 65 16.91 -12.32 -6.32
C SER A 65 17.24 -11.16 -7.27
N THR A 66 18.53 -10.83 -7.39
CA THR A 66 19.01 -9.80 -8.33
C THR A 66 18.60 -10.07 -9.77
N SER A 67 18.60 -11.34 -10.20
CA SER A 67 18.19 -11.68 -11.56
C SER A 67 16.75 -11.26 -11.89
N HIS A 68 15.86 -11.23 -10.88
CA HIS A 68 14.49 -10.74 -11.06
C HIS A 68 14.45 -9.21 -11.25
N LEU A 69 15.30 -8.48 -10.52
CA LEU A 69 15.45 -7.02 -10.64
C LEU A 69 16.14 -6.64 -11.97
N GLU A 70 17.14 -7.40 -12.39
CA GLU A 70 17.80 -7.26 -13.69
C GLU A 70 16.85 -7.57 -14.86
N ALA A 71 16.00 -8.59 -14.72
CA ALA A 71 14.96 -8.88 -15.70
C ALA A 71 13.97 -7.72 -15.86
N LEU A 72 13.60 -7.05 -14.75
CA LEU A 72 12.81 -5.80 -14.78
C LEU A 72 13.59 -4.61 -15.37
N GLY A 73 14.92 -4.68 -15.42
CA GLY A 73 15.79 -3.59 -15.85
C GLY A 73 15.99 -2.52 -14.79
N VAL A 74 15.94 -2.88 -13.49
CA VAL A 74 16.10 -1.94 -12.38
C VAL A 74 17.51 -1.35 -12.38
N HIS A 75 17.62 -0.04 -12.53
CA HIS A 75 18.87 0.71 -12.47
C HIS A 75 18.81 1.73 -11.32
N VAL A 76 19.64 1.55 -10.30
CA VAL A 76 19.58 2.36 -9.06
C VAL A 76 20.72 3.38 -9.01
N VAL A 77 20.36 4.65 -8.88
CA VAL A 77 21.26 5.76 -8.54
C VAL A 77 21.15 6.03 -7.03
N PRO A 78 22.12 5.59 -6.22
CA PRO A 78 22.13 5.87 -4.78
C PRO A 78 22.48 7.33 -4.48
N ASP A 79 22.10 7.79 -3.29
CA ASP A 79 22.48 9.09 -2.72
C ASP A 79 22.27 10.28 -3.67
N ALA A 80 21.20 10.24 -4.46
CA ALA A 80 20.85 11.24 -5.45
C ALA A 80 20.58 12.60 -4.78
N ALA A 81 21.15 13.66 -5.36
CA ALA A 81 20.91 15.03 -4.92
C ALA A 81 19.45 15.44 -5.20
N PRO A 82 18.89 16.44 -4.48
CA PRO A 82 17.52 16.91 -4.71
C PRO A 82 17.24 17.27 -6.19
N ALA A 83 18.19 17.90 -6.87
CA ALA A 83 18.07 18.27 -8.28
C ALA A 83 18.03 17.07 -9.25
N GLN A 84 18.57 15.92 -8.86
CA GLN A 84 18.47 14.68 -9.62
C GLN A 84 17.16 13.94 -9.31
N LEU A 85 16.68 14.03 -8.06
CA LEU A 85 15.51 13.33 -7.56
C LEU A 85 14.19 13.98 -8.01
N ILE A 86 14.11 15.31 -8.03
CA ILE A 86 12.95 16.04 -8.54
C ILE A 86 13.08 16.19 -10.07
N PRO A 87 12.09 15.80 -10.88
CA PRO A 87 12.23 15.82 -12.34
C PRO A 87 12.54 17.19 -12.94
N ASP A 88 12.00 18.26 -12.33
CA ASP A 88 12.31 19.64 -12.69
C ASP A 88 12.81 20.40 -11.44
N PRO A 89 14.11 20.75 -11.39
CA PRO A 89 14.69 21.51 -10.29
C PRO A 89 14.02 22.86 -10.03
N ALA A 90 13.28 23.45 -10.99
CA ALA A 90 12.54 24.69 -10.77
C ALA A 90 11.41 24.57 -9.73
N PHE A 91 11.06 23.34 -9.33
CA PHE A 91 10.10 23.05 -8.26
C PHE A 91 10.76 22.80 -6.90
N ILE A 92 12.09 22.91 -6.82
CA ILE A 92 12.84 22.96 -5.57
C ILE A 92 12.89 24.44 -5.15
N PRO A 93 12.26 24.83 -4.02
CA PRO A 93 12.39 26.19 -3.50
C PRO A 93 13.84 26.56 -3.19
N ASP A 94 14.16 27.84 -3.32
CA ASP A 94 15.40 28.39 -2.78
C ASP A 94 15.28 28.50 -1.25
N PHE A 95 15.56 27.39 -0.58
CA PHE A 95 15.44 27.31 0.87
C PHE A 95 16.44 28.22 1.55
N ASP A 96 17.66 28.38 1.02
CA ASP A 96 18.68 29.23 1.62
C ASP A 96 18.25 30.70 1.58
N ALA A 97 17.67 31.16 0.47
CA ALA A 97 17.06 32.49 0.40
C ALA A 97 15.91 32.64 1.42
N TRP A 98 15.04 31.63 1.57
CA TRP A 98 13.97 31.67 2.56
C TRP A 98 14.50 31.70 3.99
N HIS A 99 15.62 31.02 4.26
CA HIS A 99 16.24 30.95 5.58
C HIS A 99 16.83 32.28 6.02
N ALA A 100 17.28 33.10 5.06
CA ALA A 100 17.86 34.41 5.29
C ALA A 100 16.83 35.54 5.53
N LEU A 101 15.54 35.30 5.24
CA LEU A 101 14.49 36.31 5.40
C LEU A 101 14.24 36.65 6.87
N SER A 102 14.10 37.95 7.16
CA SER A 102 13.57 38.45 8.43
C SER A 102 12.06 38.22 8.55
N THR A 103 11.52 38.33 9.78
CA THR A 103 10.09 38.10 10.03
C THR A 103 9.18 38.99 9.17
N GLU A 104 9.55 40.26 8.95
CA GLU A 104 8.77 41.20 8.13
C GLU A 104 8.84 40.85 6.64
N GLU A 105 10.03 40.53 6.14
CA GLU A 105 10.24 40.12 4.75
C GLU A 105 9.54 38.82 4.40
N VAL A 106 9.45 37.87 5.36
CA VAL A 106 8.67 36.64 5.19
C VAL A 106 7.20 36.97 4.89
N HIS A 107 6.59 37.89 5.63
CA HIS A 107 5.19 38.26 5.41
C HIS A 107 4.99 38.95 4.06
N ALA A 108 5.91 39.85 3.68
CA ALA A 108 5.87 40.54 2.40
C ALA A 108 6.07 39.59 1.20
N THR A 109 6.96 38.61 1.33
CA THR A 109 7.36 37.72 0.23
C THR A 109 6.45 36.50 0.12
N ASN A 110 5.73 36.12 1.18
CA ASN A 110 4.96 34.87 1.25
C ASN A 110 4.04 34.65 0.04
N GLU A 111 3.20 35.62 -0.33
CA GLU A 111 2.26 35.45 -1.46
C GLU A 111 3.00 35.22 -2.79
N SER A 112 4.15 35.86 -3.01
CA SER A 112 4.94 35.69 -4.24
C SER A 112 5.58 34.30 -4.36
N THR A 113 5.81 33.61 -3.23
CA THR A 113 6.41 32.27 -3.22
C THR A 113 5.42 31.15 -3.48
N ARG A 114 4.12 31.44 -3.42
CA ARG A 114 3.06 30.45 -3.61
C ARG A 114 2.83 30.20 -5.10
N ARG A 115 2.58 28.93 -5.44
CA ARG A 115 2.30 28.49 -6.81
C ARG A 115 0.91 27.88 -6.90
N ARG A 116 0.27 27.98 -8.06
CA ARG A 116 -1.00 27.30 -8.29
C ARG A 116 -0.81 25.78 -8.28
N LEU A 117 -1.69 25.09 -7.57
CA LEU A 117 -1.77 23.64 -7.52
C LEU A 117 -2.77 23.13 -8.56
N ASN A 118 -2.71 21.84 -8.89
CA ASN A 118 -3.70 21.16 -9.74
C ASN A 118 -5.13 21.15 -9.17
N THR A 119 -5.31 21.52 -7.90
CA THR A 119 -6.64 21.72 -7.28
C THR A 119 -7.25 23.09 -7.58
N GLY A 120 -6.46 24.03 -8.13
CA GLY A 120 -6.81 25.44 -8.24
C GLY A 120 -6.47 26.28 -7.00
N ASN A 121 -6.13 25.65 -5.88
CA ASN A 121 -5.65 26.33 -4.68
C ASN A 121 -4.18 26.77 -4.85
N LEU A 122 -3.74 27.70 -4.01
CA LEU A 122 -2.33 28.07 -3.91
C LEU A 122 -1.58 27.13 -2.98
N SER A 123 -0.33 26.81 -3.32
CA SER A 123 0.60 26.06 -2.49
C SER A 123 0.89 26.80 -1.17
N PRO A 124 1.43 26.11 -0.15
CA PRO A 124 2.05 26.81 0.96
C PRO A 124 3.24 27.65 0.46
N GLY A 125 3.46 28.78 1.13
CA GLY A 125 4.57 29.71 0.85
C GLY A 125 5.71 29.58 1.86
N CYS A 126 6.67 30.50 1.77
CA CYS A 126 7.84 30.52 2.65
C CYS A 126 7.48 30.66 4.14
N GLN A 127 6.39 31.36 4.48
CA GLN A 127 5.98 31.52 5.88
C GLN A 127 5.63 30.18 6.53
N THR A 128 4.77 29.38 5.89
CA THR A 128 4.39 28.04 6.36
C THR A 128 5.61 27.13 6.45
N TYR A 129 6.49 27.18 5.44
CA TYR A 129 7.73 26.40 5.45
C TYR A 129 8.61 26.74 6.67
N LEU A 130 8.83 28.03 6.94
CA LEU A 130 9.68 28.48 8.04
C LEU A 130 9.09 28.15 9.41
N GLU A 131 7.76 28.16 9.54
CA GLU A 131 7.06 27.67 10.73
C GLU A 131 7.32 26.18 10.96
N ARG A 132 7.11 25.33 9.94
CA ARG A 132 7.36 23.88 10.03
C ARG A 132 8.83 23.58 10.34
N ARG A 133 9.75 24.30 9.70
CA ARG A 133 11.19 24.21 9.98
C ARG A 133 11.48 24.53 11.43
N ARG A 134 10.93 25.64 11.96
CA ARG A 134 11.14 26.05 13.36
C ARG A 134 10.62 24.99 14.34
N GLU A 135 9.41 24.47 14.11
CA GLU A 135 8.83 23.40 14.93
C GLU A 135 9.68 22.12 14.89
N LEU A 136 10.14 21.70 13.71
CA LEU A 136 11.04 20.57 13.55
C LEU A 136 12.46 20.83 14.06
N SER A 137 12.88 22.08 14.29
CA SER A 137 14.22 22.38 14.81
C SER A 137 14.31 22.36 16.33
N ILE A 138 13.20 22.10 17.03
CA ILE A 138 13.17 21.99 18.50
C ILE A 138 14.05 20.80 18.95
N PRO A 139 14.99 20.98 19.90
CA PRO A 139 15.80 19.88 20.40
C PRO A 139 14.96 18.75 20.99
N ASN A 140 15.38 17.51 20.79
CA ASN A 140 14.63 16.30 21.19
C ASN A 140 14.28 16.32 22.68
N GLU A 141 15.24 16.66 23.55
CA GLU A 141 15.05 16.76 25.00
C GLU A 141 13.95 17.78 25.37
N ALA A 142 13.97 18.96 24.76
CA ALA A 142 12.95 19.98 25.02
C ALA A 142 11.56 19.52 24.55
N ALA A 143 11.49 18.80 23.43
CA ALA A 143 10.25 18.26 22.90
C ALA A 143 9.70 17.11 23.75
N TYR A 144 10.54 16.18 24.17
CA TYR A 144 10.16 15.04 25.02
C TYR A 144 9.66 15.51 26.38
N ARG A 145 10.26 16.56 26.97
CA ARG A 145 9.71 17.17 28.19
C ARG A 145 8.29 17.67 27.99
N THR A 146 8.00 18.36 26.89
CA THR A 146 6.64 18.80 26.58
C THR A 146 5.67 17.61 26.44
N ILE A 147 6.08 16.53 25.77
CA ILE A 147 5.23 15.33 25.58
C ILE A 147 4.96 14.61 26.90
N ARG A 148 6.02 14.42 27.71
CA ARG A 148 5.96 13.80 29.03
C ARG A 148 5.37 14.72 30.09
N ARG A 149 5.03 15.96 29.74
CA ARG A 149 4.47 17.01 30.63
C ARG A 149 5.40 17.33 31.81
N LEU A 150 6.70 17.33 31.56
CA LEU A 150 7.74 17.68 32.52
C LEU A 150 8.00 19.19 32.50
N PRO A 151 8.47 19.76 33.63
CA PRO A 151 8.86 21.17 33.66
C PRO A 151 10.03 21.46 32.71
N PRO A 152 10.05 22.63 32.05
CA PRO A 152 11.18 23.03 31.23
C PRO A 152 12.44 23.22 32.10
N PRO A 153 13.64 23.17 31.49
CA PRO A 153 14.87 23.54 32.18
C PRO A 153 14.75 24.92 32.84
N LYS A 154 15.43 25.11 33.98
CA LYS A 154 15.40 26.37 34.74
C LYS A 154 15.74 27.54 33.81
N GLY A 155 14.86 28.54 33.73
CA GLY A 155 15.06 29.75 32.93
C GLY A 155 14.67 29.64 31.45
N GLN A 156 14.18 28.49 30.97
CA GLN A 156 13.70 28.34 29.60
C GLN A 156 12.17 28.22 29.53
N PRO A 157 11.52 28.81 28.50
CA PRO A 157 10.10 28.58 28.27
C PRO A 157 9.83 27.14 27.80
N GLN A 158 8.63 26.62 28.04
CA GLN A 158 8.23 25.33 27.52
C GLN A 158 8.18 25.33 25.99
N ALA A 159 8.76 24.30 25.36
CA ALA A 159 8.83 24.18 23.91
C ALA A 159 7.42 24.04 23.30
N ARG A 160 7.10 24.92 22.34
CA ARG A 160 5.83 24.91 21.60
C ARG A 160 5.98 24.05 20.35
N LEU A 161 5.46 22.82 20.41
CA LEU A 161 5.62 21.85 19.32
C LEU A 161 4.70 22.10 18.13
N GLY A 162 3.59 22.82 18.33
CA GLY A 162 2.67 23.19 17.26
C GLY A 162 2.24 21.99 16.42
N ASN A 163 2.44 22.06 15.12
CA ASN A 163 2.05 21.01 14.18
C ASN A 163 2.96 19.78 14.28
N ALA A 164 4.20 19.94 14.75
CA ALA A 164 5.15 18.85 14.98
C ALA A 164 4.88 18.05 16.27
N TYR A 165 3.85 18.39 17.05
CA TYR A 165 3.49 17.66 18.27
C TYR A 165 3.36 16.15 18.04
N GLU A 166 2.59 15.74 17.03
CA GLU A 166 2.41 14.31 16.74
C GLU A 166 3.69 13.66 16.23
N PHE A 167 4.56 14.38 15.49
CA PHE A 167 5.86 13.86 15.09
C PHE A 167 6.72 13.53 16.31
N TYR A 168 6.93 14.50 17.21
CA TYR A 168 7.74 14.28 18.41
C TYR A 168 7.11 13.24 19.34
N ARG A 169 5.78 13.18 19.42
CA ARG A 169 5.08 12.14 20.21
C ARG A 169 5.48 10.74 19.76
N HIS A 170 5.57 10.51 18.45
CA HIS A 170 6.04 9.22 17.94
C HIS A 170 7.56 9.06 18.10
N LEU A 171 8.35 10.13 17.96
CA LEU A 171 9.81 10.08 18.16
C LEU A 171 10.20 9.76 19.61
N GLU A 172 9.42 10.25 20.57
CA GLU A 172 9.57 9.90 21.98
C GLU A 172 9.34 8.40 22.20
N LEU A 173 8.34 7.79 21.54
CA LEU A 173 8.12 6.33 21.60
C LEU A 173 9.29 5.53 21.01
N PHE A 174 10.02 6.09 20.05
CA PHE A 174 11.20 5.45 19.47
C PHE A 174 12.37 5.43 20.45
N SER A 175 12.47 6.43 21.34
CA SER A 175 13.56 6.50 22.35
C SER A 175 13.57 5.32 23.32
N ALA A 176 12.46 4.58 23.44
CA ALA A 176 12.39 3.33 24.20
C ALA A 176 13.14 2.15 23.52
N PHE A 177 13.37 2.22 22.20
CA PHE A 177 13.91 1.11 21.40
C PHE A 177 15.21 1.47 20.65
N TRP A 178 15.42 2.75 20.37
CA TRP A 178 16.54 3.30 19.61
C TRP A 178 17.27 4.34 20.44
N GLU A 179 18.58 4.43 20.26
CA GLU A 179 19.38 5.47 20.90
C GLU A 179 19.17 6.79 20.15
N ASP A 180 19.03 7.88 20.90
CA ASP A 180 18.96 9.20 20.32
C ASP A 180 20.35 9.58 19.78
N THR A 181 20.52 9.47 18.46
CA THR A 181 21.78 9.72 17.76
C THR A 181 22.23 11.19 17.81
N SER A 182 21.38 12.10 18.31
CA SER A 182 21.78 13.48 18.59
C SER A 182 22.59 13.63 19.88
N GLN A 183 22.59 12.61 20.75
CA GLN A 183 23.36 12.59 21.99
C GLN A 183 24.77 12.04 21.76
N PRO A 184 25.77 12.46 22.53
CA PRO A 184 27.10 11.85 22.49
C PRO A 184 27.00 10.34 22.80
N PRO A 185 27.82 9.49 22.17
CA PRO A 185 27.86 8.07 22.52
C PRO A 185 28.17 7.94 24.00
N ALA A 186 27.39 7.12 24.71
CA ALA A 186 27.59 6.88 26.13
C ALA A 186 29.03 6.40 26.37
N ALA A 187 29.73 7.03 27.31
CA ALA A 187 31.09 6.62 27.66
C ALA A 187 31.09 5.13 28.04
N GLU A 188 31.94 4.34 27.39
CA GLU A 188 32.05 2.91 27.70
C GLU A 188 32.34 2.72 29.19
N PRO A 189 31.63 1.82 29.89
CA PRO A 189 31.98 1.49 31.27
C PRO A 189 33.38 0.90 31.27
N LYS A 190 34.34 1.62 31.86
CA LYS A 190 35.69 1.11 32.09
C LYS A 190 35.58 -0.22 32.86
N PRO A 191 36.22 -1.32 32.40
CA PRO A 191 36.31 -2.52 33.21
C PRO A 191 37.31 -2.24 34.34
N GLY A 192 36.81 -2.10 35.56
CA GLY A 192 37.62 -2.01 36.78
C GLY A 192 37.00 -2.93 37.82
N GLN A 193 37.57 -4.12 37.98
CA GLN A 193 38.45 -4.47 39.10
C GLN A 193 37.65 -4.89 40.33
N ASP A 194 37.43 -6.21 40.40
CA ASP A 194 37.25 -6.93 41.65
C ASP A 194 38.50 -6.69 42.52
N GLU A 195 38.35 -6.11 43.72
CA GLU A 195 39.15 -6.48 44.90
C GLU A 195 38.36 -6.18 46.18
N GLU A 196 38.27 -7.20 47.03
CA GLU A 196 37.77 -7.22 48.40
C GLU A 196 38.69 -6.43 49.35
N GLY A 197 38.16 -5.93 50.48
CA GLY A 197 38.97 -5.83 51.71
C GLY A 197 38.82 -4.59 52.60
N ASN A 198 37.81 -4.62 53.48
CA ASN A 198 37.79 -4.29 54.91
C ASN A 198 38.28 -2.92 55.51
N ALA A 199 37.68 -2.61 56.66
CA ALA A 199 37.63 -1.34 57.41
C ALA A 199 38.90 -0.90 58.18
N GLU A 200 39.10 0.42 58.37
CA GLU A 200 38.91 1.17 59.64
C GLU A 200 39.66 2.55 59.68
N ASN A 201 38.96 3.55 60.25
CA ASN A 201 39.39 4.75 61.01
C ASN A 201 40.44 5.76 60.50
N GLY A 202 40.07 7.05 60.55
CA GLY A 202 41.01 8.17 60.73
C GLY A 202 40.48 9.53 60.24
N ALA A 203 40.12 10.42 61.17
CA ALA A 203 39.72 11.81 60.90
C ALA A 203 40.93 12.70 60.55
N SER A 204 40.82 13.57 59.54
CA SER A 204 41.38 14.94 59.53
C SER A 204 40.97 15.74 58.28
N SER A 205 41.04 17.05 58.44
CA SER A 205 40.36 18.14 57.73
C SER A 205 41.07 18.66 56.48
N ALA A 206 40.36 19.53 55.73
CA ALA A 206 40.85 20.51 54.74
C ALA A 206 41.23 19.95 53.35
N GLU A 207 40.96 20.56 52.18
CA GLU A 207 40.19 21.74 51.76
C GLU A 207 40.10 21.67 50.21
N CYS A 208 38.93 21.99 49.67
CA CYS A 208 38.65 22.57 48.33
C CYS A 208 39.35 22.01 47.07
N ASP A 209 38.61 21.27 46.24
CA ASP A 209 38.44 21.71 44.84
C ASP A 209 37.00 21.46 44.39
N LYS A 210 36.25 22.55 44.22
CA LYS A 210 34.83 22.55 43.84
C LYS A 210 34.75 22.64 42.32
N THR A 211 34.63 21.50 41.64
CA THR A 211 33.94 21.47 40.35
C THR A 211 32.44 21.67 40.57
N PRO A 212 31.76 22.55 39.81
CA PRO A 212 30.35 22.85 40.04
C PRO A 212 29.51 21.60 39.75
N GLN A 213 28.94 21.08 40.83
CA GLN A 213 27.89 20.08 40.84
C GLN A 213 26.72 20.64 40.01
N ASN A 214 26.58 20.16 38.78
CA ASN A 214 25.50 20.54 37.90
C ASN A 214 24.23 19.81 38.35
N ASP A 215 23.64 20.32 39.44
CA ASP A 215 22.35 19.94 40.02
C ASP A 215 21.19 20.35 39.08
N THR A 216 21.19 19.75 37.89
CA THR A 216 19.98 19.61 37.07
C THR A 216 19.55 18.16 37.14
N ASP A 217 18.47 17.94 37.87
CA ASP A 217 17.64 16.74 37.98
C ASP A 217 17.13 16.30 36.59
N THR A 218 18.04 15.92 35.68
CA THR A 218 17.73 15.34 34.38
C THR A 218 17.45 13.88 34.63
N ALA A 219 16.18 13.50 34.70
CA ALA A 219 15.78 12.11 34.63
C ALA A 219 16.43 11.47 33.39
N THR A 220 17.41 10.60 33.59
CA THR A 220 18.04 9.87 32.49
C THR A 220 17.06 8.81 32.00
N TYR A 221 16.71 8.87 30.72
CA TYR A 221 15.81 7.90 30.11
C TYR A 221 16.62 6.79 29.44
N TYR A 222 16.27 5.54 29.74
CA TYR A 222 16.96 4.37 29.21
C TYR A 222 16.07 3.61 28.21
N ARG A 223 16.72 2.92 27.28
CA ARG A 223 16.03 1.99 26.37
C ARG A 223 15.43 0.84 27.18
N THR A 224 14.20 0.50 26.87
CA THR A 224 13.46 -0.61 27.47
C THR A 224 13.38 -1.83 26.55
N GLY A 225 13.76 -1.68 25.27
CA GLY A 225 13.81 -2.75 24.30
C GLY A 225 14.84 -2.53 23.21
N ALA A 226 15.02 -3.55 22.37
CA ALA A 226 15.83 -3.48 21.15
C ALA A 226 14.96 -3.11 19.92
N GLY A 227 15.58 -2.59 18.87
CA GLY A 227 14.89 -2.12 17.66
C GLY A 227 13.97 -3.16 17.00
N HIS A 228 14.33 -4.45 17.05
CA HIS A 228 13.51 -5.55 16.52
C HIS A 228 12.22 -5.83 17.32
N GLN A 229 12.15 -5.37 18.59
CA GLN A 229 10.98 -5.50 19.45
C GLN A 229 10.02 -4.32 19.26
N MET A 230 10.45 -3.26 18.56
CA MET A 230 9.63 -2.09 18.34
C MET A 230 8.39 -2.45 17.49
N PRO A 231 7.17 -2.17 17.96
CA PRO A 231 5.94 -2.44 17.22
C PRO A 231 5.97 -1.88 15.79
N VAL A 232 5.44 -2.64 14.84
CA VAL A 232 5.46 -2.27 13.41
C VAL A 232 4.71 -0.95 13.15
N ASP A 233 3.62 -0.73 13.88
CA ASP A 233 2.76 0.46 13.73
C ASP A 233 3.45 1.77 14.14
N TYR A 234 4.49 1.71 14.98
CA TYR A 234 5.22 2.91 15.41
C TYR A 234 5.94 3.55 14.22
N ARG A 235 6.56 2.73 13.36
CA ARG A 235 7.22 3.20 12.14
C ARG A 235 6.24 3.86 11.18
N GLN A 236 5.10 3.21 10.97
CA GLN A 236 4.05 3.75 10.12
C GLN A 236 3.46 5.05 10.68
N SER A 237 3.26 5.14 11.99
CA SER A 237 2.68 6.32 12.64
C SER A 237 3.65 7.50 12.65
N MET A 238 4.95 7.25 12.88
CA MET A 238 6.01 8.24 12.75
C MET A 238 6.03 8.85 11.34
N ILE A 239 6.19 8.02 10.31
CA ILE A 239 6.31 8.53 8.93
C ILE A 239 5.01 9.23 8.50
N THR A 240 3.86 8.75 8.95
CA THR A 240 2.57 9.39 8.71
C THR A 240 2.50 10.77 9.37
N ALA A 241 2.94 10.92 10.62
CA ALA A 241 2.98 12.20 11.33
C ALA A 241 3.94 13.18 10.65
N PHE A 242 5.14 12.72 10.29
CA PHE A 242 6.15 13.51 9.58
C PHE A 242 5.62 14.00 8.22
N LEU A 243 5.05 13.10 7.40
CA LEU A 243 4.54 13.48 6.08
C LEU A 243 3.32 14.39 6.17
N LYS A 244 2.46 14.23 7.18
CA LYS A 244 1.30 15.11 7.39
C LYS A 244 1.69 16.56 7.63
N LEU A 245 2.85 16.83 8.23
CA LEU A 245 3.37 18.20 8.41
C LEU A 245 3.48 18.99 7.12
N VAL A 246 3.78 18.29 6.02
CA VAL A 246 3.96 18.90 4.70
C VAL A 246 2.74 18.65 3.82
N ALA A 247 2.34 17.38 3.66
CA ALA A 247 1.31 16.98 2.72
C ALA A 247 -0.05 17.65 3.00
N TYR A 248 -0.38 17.92 4.26
CA TYR A 248 -1.63 18.57 4.64
C TYR A 248 -1.76 19.98 4.06
N ASP A 249 -0.68 20.76 4.08
CA ASP A 249 -0.63 22.11 3.53
C ASP A 249 -0.75 22.12 1.99
N PHE A 250 -0.42 20.99 1.34
CA PHE A 250 -0.68 20.74 -0.09
C PHE A 250 -2.04 20.08 -0.36
N THR A 251 -3.01 20.16 0.57
CA THR A 251 -4.36 19.57 0.48
C THR A 251 -4.37 18.04 0.35
N CYS A 252 -3.30 17.37 0.81
CA CYS A 252 -3.16 15.93 0.75
C CYS A 252 -3.18 15.30 2.15
N ASN A 253 -3.45 14.00 2.22
CA ASN A 253 -3.44 13.24 3.46
C ASN A 253 -2.83 11.86 3.24
N VAL A 254 -2.08 11.38 4.23
CA VAL A 254 -1.52 10.04 4.23
C VAL A 254 -2.53 9.10 4.87
N SER A 255 -2.96 8.08 4.13
CA SER A 255 -3.91 7.10 4.67
C SER A 255 -3.66 5.70 4.13
N ALA A 256 -4.01 4.72 4.96
CA ALA A 256 -4.00 3.33 4.58
C ALA A 256 -5.09 3.06 3.53
N PRO A 257 -4.80 2.27 2.49
CA PRO A 257 -5.76 1.92 1.47
C PRO A 257 -6.85 1.01 2.06
N ARG A 258 -8.11 1.21 1.64
CA ARG A 258 -9.24 0.37 2.11
C ARG A 258 -9.30 -1.00 1.43
N THR A 259 -8.61 -1.13 0.31
CA THR A 259 -8.40 -2.39 -0.40
C THR A 259 -6.92 -2.71 -0.38
N GLU A 260 -6.59 -4.00 -0.27
CA GLU A 260 -5.19 -4.44 -0.26
C GLU A 260 -4.49 -4.02 -1.58
N PRO A 261 -3.36 -3.30 -1.52
CA PRO A 261 -2.61 -2.95 -2.72
C PRO A 261 -1.98 -4.17 -3.36
N ARG A 262 -2.21 -4.33 -4.67
CA ARG A 262 -1.79 -5.51 -5.44
C ARG A 262 -1.15 -5.09 -6.76
N LEU A 263 0.07 -5.58 -6.99
CA LEU A 263 0.76 -5.49 -8.28
C LEU A 263 0.25 -6.62 -9.15
N HIS A 264 -0.63 -6.33 -10.11
CA HIS A 264 -1.18 -7.35 -11.00
C HIS A 264 -0.22 -7.66 -12.14
N ILE A 265 -0.02 -8.94 -12.42
CA ILE A 265 0.79 -9.43 -13.53
C ILE A 265 -0.03 -10.42 -14.32
N THR A 266 -0.26 -10.12 -15.59
CA THR A 266 -1.05 -10.96 -16.49
C THR A 266 -0.16 -11.46 -17.62
N SER A 267 -0.18 -12.77 -17.86
CA SER A 267 0.51 -13.41 -18.97
C SER A 267 -0.51 -14.08 -19.89
N LYS A 268 -0.20 -14.13 -21.19
CA LYS A 268 -0.96 -14.89 -22.18
C LYS A 268 -0.24 -16.21 -22.43
N THR A 269 -0.97 -17.31 -22.28
CA THR A 269 -0.46 -18.64 -22.63
C THR A 269 -0.55 -18.84 -24.15
N PRO A 270 0.28 -19.72 -24.74
CA PRO A 270 0.19 -20.05 -26.17
C PRO A 270 -1.18 -20.60 -26.59
N ALA A 271 -1.93 -21.22 -25.66
CA ALA A 271 -3.28 -21.71 -25.87
C ALA A 271 -4.36 -20.61 -25.84
N GLY A 272 -3.97 -19.33 -25.78
CA GLY A 272 -4.87 -18.17 -25.76
C GLY A 272 -5.52 -17.89 -24.39
N SER A 273 -5.25 -18.71 -23.36
CA SER A 273 -5.77 -18.46 -22.01
C SER A 273 -4.91 -17.43 -21.27
N THR A 274 -5.55 -16.54 -20.51
CA THR A 274 -4.86 -15.53 -19.69
C THR A 274 -4.64 -16.04 -18.27
N ARG A 275 -3.42 -15.90 -17.75
CA ARG A 275 -3.08 -16.19 -16.36
C ARG A 275 -2.74 -14.89 -15.64
N SER A 276 -3.48 -14.57 -14.59
CA SER A 276 -3.23 -13.40 -13.74
C SER A 276 -2.72 -13.85 -12.36
N SER A 277 -1.67 -13.19 -11.87
CA SER A 277 -1.16 -13.30 -10.50
C SER A 277 -0.96 -11.91 -9.92
N TYR A 278 -0.65 -11.81 -8.63
CA TYR A 278 -0.32 -10.54 -8.01
C TYR A 278 0.69 -10.67 -6.89
N PHE A 279 1.41 -9.58 -6.63
CA PHE A 279 2.17 -9.37 -5.40
C PHE A 279 1.43 -8.37 -4.51
N THR A 280 1.38 -8.64 -3.21
CA THR A 280 0.78 -7.71 -2.23
C THR A 280 1.82 -6.76 -1.68
N SER A 281 1.39 -5.61 -1.19
CA SER A 281 2.26 -4.66 -0.50
C SER A 281 1.56 -4.04 0.70
N GLY A 282 2.30 -3.89 1.80
CA GLY A 282 1.87 -3.15 2.98
C GLY A 282 2.03 -1.63 2.84
N CYS A 283 2.24 -1.10 1.64
CA CYS A 283 2.40 0.34 1.43
C CYS A 283 1.09 1.10 1.70
N THR A 284 1.22 2.28 2.30
CA THR A 284 0.16 3.28 2.36
C THR A 284 0.36 4.32 1.26
N PHE A 285 -0.58 5.23 1.08
CA PHE A 285 -0.46 6.26 0.04
C PHE A 285 -0.72 7.66 0.58
N ILE A 286 -0.10 8.62 -0.09
CA ILE A 286 -0.51 10.02 -0.03
C ILE A 286 -1.65 10.20 -1.04
N PHE A 287 -2.81 10.63 -0.57
CA PHE A 287 -3.95 10.96 -1.42
C PHE A 287 -4.25 12.44 -1.35
N ARG A 288 -4.74 12.99 -2.45
CA ARG A 288 -5.31 14.33 -2.48
C ARG A 288 -6.71 14.32 -1.88
N THR A 289 -7.02 15.35 -1.12
CA THR A 289 -8.37 15.59 -0.60
C THR A 289 -9.24 16.12 -1.73
N PRO A 290 -10.46 15.60 -1.94
CA PRO A 290 -11.30 16.08 -3.02
C PRO A 290 -11.72 17.54 -2.81
N ASN A 291 -11.85 18.27 -3.91
CA ASN A 291 -12.20 19.70 -3.89
C ASN A 291 -13.64 19.98 -3.40
N THR A 292 -14.55 18.98 -3.46
CA THR A 292 -15.94 19.16 -3.06
C THR A 292 -16.21 18.62 -1.66
N ARG A 293 -16.98 19.39 -0.89
CA ARG A 293 -17.34 19.05 0.49
C ARG A 293 -18.15 17.76 0.58
N GLU A 294 -18.98 17.50 -0.43
CA GLU A 294 -19.81 16.30 -0.56
C GLU A 294 -18.94 15.06 -0.72
N ALA A 295 -17.92 15.11 -1.59
CA ALA A 295 -17.00 14.00 -1.80
C ALA A 295 -16.17 13.73 -0.55
N ALA A 296 -15.68 14.78 0.12
CA ALA A 296 -14.94 14.66 1.38
C ALA A 296 -15.80 13.99 2.47
N ARG A 297 -17.06 14.42 2.65
CA ARG A 297 -18.00 13.80 3.59
C ARG A 297 -18.33 12.35 3.24
N ALA A 298 -18.34 12.02 1.95
CA ALA A 298 -18.53 10.65 1.48
C ALA A 298 -17.30 9.76 1.66
N GLY A 299 -16.18 10.29 2.19
CA GLY A 299 -14.92 9.58 2.39
C GLY A 299 -14.15 9.31 1.09
N ILE A 300 -14.42 10.08 0.04
CA ILE A 300 -13.75 9.93 -1.25
C ILE A 300 -12.34 10.54 -1.16
N VAL A 301 -11.36 9.89 -1.79
CA VAL A 301 -9.99 10.37 -1.95
C VAL A 301 -9.56 10.31 -3.41
N GLU A 302 -8.59 11.14 -3.81
CA GLU A 302 -8.07 11.23 -5.19
C GLU A 302 -6.58 10.85 -5.22
N GLY A 303 -6.15 10.10 -6.24
CA GLY A 303 -4.74 9.74 -6.44
C GLY A 303 -4.51 8.26 -6.72
N PRO A 304 -3.38 7.65 -6.29
CA PRO A 304 -2.40 8.15 -5.31
C PRO A 304 -1.37 9.17 -5.84
N VAL A 305 -0.94 10.09 -4.96
CA VAL A 305 0.11 11.10 -5.19
C VAL A 305 1.52 10.55 -4.96
N ALA A 306 1.68 9.64 -4.00
CA ALA A 306 2.91 8.91 -3.75
C ALA A 306 2.61 7.67 -2.91
N ALA A 307 3.50 6.68 -2.92
CA ALA A 307 3.47 5.58 -1.96
C ALA A 307 4.33 5.91 -0.73
N VAL A 308 4.00 5.26 0.38
CA VAL A 308 4.75 5.30 1.63
C VAL A 308 5.00 3.86 2.07
N SER A 309 6.26 3.51 2.29
CA SER A 309 6.70 2.16 2.64
C SER A 309 7.51 2.21 3.94
N ALA A 310 6.85 1.94 5.06
CA ALA A 310 7.51 1.76 6.36
C ALA A 310 7.84 0.29 6.59
N ARG A 311 9.12 -0.04 6.66
CA ARG A 311 9.61 -1.42 6.77
C ARG A 311 10.05 -1.72 8.20
N HIS A 312 9.83 -2.97 8.61
CA HIS A 312 10.14 -3.44 9.97
C HIS A 312 11.44 -4.24 10.05
N THR A 313 12.10 -4.50 8.92
CA THR A 313 13.43 -5.12 8.90
C THR A 313 14.41 -4.25 9.66
N THR A 314 15.14 -4.83 10.60
CA THR A 314 16.12 -4.11 11.44
C THR A 314 17.54 -4.63 11.29
N SER A 315 17.75 -5.69 10.51
CA SER A 315 19.04 -6.32 10.34
C SER A 315 19.47 -6.23 8.88
N PHE A 316 20.57 -5.53 8.65
CA PHE A 316 21.28 -5.50 7.36
C PHE A 316 22.77 -5.71 7.64
N PRO A 317 23.51 -6.32 6.71
CA PRO A 317 24.94 -6.55 6.91
C PRO A 317 25.74 -5.22 6.96
N PRO A 318 26.79 -5.16 7.79
CA PRO A 318 27.63 -3.98 7.91
C PRO A 318 28.42 -3.71 6.62
N ALA A 319 28.80 -2.45 6.39
CA ALA A 319 29.48 -2.02 5.15
C ALA A 319 30.78 -2.78 4.89
N LYS A 320 31.53 -3.01 5.97
CA LYS A 320 32.89 -3.54 5.93
C LYS A 320 32.95 -5.07 5.71
N SER A 321 31.85 -5.78 5.91
CA SER A 321 31.78 -7.23 5.68
C SER A 321 31.31 -7.60 4.28
N ALA A 322 30.94 -6.62 3.45
CA ALA A 322 30.59 -6.85 2.05
C ALA A 322 31.86 -7.06 1.23
N SER A 323 32.33 -8.32 1.15
CA SER A 323 33.37 -8.68 0.18
C SER A 323 32.84 -8.39 -1.24
N PRO A 324 33.64 -7.81 -2.16
CA PRO A 324 33.26 -7.61 -3.56
C PRO A 324 32.93 -8.92 -4.31
N SER A 325 33.20 -10.09 -3.72
CA SER A 325 32.88 -11.42 -4.26
C SER A 325 31.59 -12.03 -3.71
N SER A 326 30.98 -11.47 -2.67
CA SER A 326 29.69 -11.91 -2.16
C SER A 326 28.60 -11.11 -2.88
N GLY A 327 27.71 -11.79 -3.59
CA GLY A 327 26.55 -11.15 -4.22
C GLY A 327 25.77 -10.27 -3.23
N THR A 328 24.92 -9.39 -3.76
CA THR A 328 24.05 -8.52 -2.94
C THR A 328 23.31 -9.35 -1.90
N ASP A 329 23.31 -8.87 -0.66
CA ASP A 329 22.60 -9.50 0.44
C ASP A 329 21.10 -9.69 0.14
N LEU A 330 20.55 -10.82 0.58
CA LEU A 330 19.16 -11.19 0.33
C LEU A 330 18.21 -10.17 0.95
N GLU A 331 18.44 -9.75 2.20
CA GLU A 331 17.58 -8.78 2.87
C GLU A 331 17.58 -7.43 2.14
N SER A 332 18.75 -6.97 1.69
CA SER A 332 18.89 -5.77 0.86
C SER A 332 18.15 -5.89 -0.48
N THR A 333 18.16 -7.08 -1.08
CA THR A 333 17.44 -7.35 -2.34
C THR A 333 15.92 -7.36 -2.13
N LEU A 334 15.44 -7.99 -1.05
CA LEU A 334 14.04 -8.00 -0.66
C LEU A 334 13.54 -6.59 -0.29
N ASP A 335 14.39 -5.79 0.35
CA ASP A 335 14.10 -4.40 0.70
C ASP A 335 13.84 -3.55 -0.54
N LEU A 336 14.75 -3.58 -1.51
CA LEU A 336 14.59 -2.90 -2.80
C LEU A 336 13.35 -3.41 -3.54
N ALA A 337 13.13 -4.73 -3.58
CA ALA A 337 11.97 -5.31 -4.24
C ALA A 337 10.64 -4.80 -3.66
N ARG A 338 10.54 -4.62 -2.33
CA ARG A 338 9.34 -4.05 -1.69
C ARG A 338 9.07 -2.61 -2.15
N GLU A 339 10.10 -1.80 -2.35
CA GLU A 339 9.96 -0.44 -2.87
C GLU A 339 9.55 -0.42 -4.35
N ILE A 340 10.15 -1.28 -5.18
CA ILE A 340 9.77 -1.42 -6.59
C ILE A 340 8.32 -1.89 -6.71
N VAL A 341 7.89 -2.85 -5.90
CA VAL A 341 6.49 -3.29 -5.86
C VAL A 341 5.57 -2.13 -5.46
N ALA A 342 5.91 -1.35 -4.43
CA ALA A 342 5.10 -0.18 -4.04
C ALA A 342 5.02 0.88 -5.17
N ALA A 343 6.13 1.12 -5.87
CA ALA A 343 6.16 2.03 -7.01
C ALA A 343 5.29 1.54 -8.18
N LEU A 344 5.44 0.27 -8.57
CA LEU A 344 4.67 -0.32 -9.68
C LEU A 344 3.18 -0.43 -9.35
N ILE A 345 2.81 -0.68 -8.09
CA ILE A 345 1.41 -0.62 -7.64
C ILE A 345 0.86 0.79 -7.80
N THR A 346 1.63 1.81 -7.40
CA THR A 346 1.24 3.21 -7.55
C THR A 346 1.04 3.57 -9.01
N ALA A 347 1.96 3.16 -9.89
CA ALA A 347 1.84 3.33 -11.34
C ALA A 347 0.60 2.63 -11.91
N GLN A 348 0.32 1.37 -11.49
CA GLN A 348 -0.90 0.68 -11.87
C GLN A 348 -2.15 1.37 -11.37
N HIS A 349 -2.15 1.90 -10.14
CA HIS A 349 -3.27 2.65 -9.58
C HIS A 349 -3.53 3.92 -10.38
N ARG A 350 -2.50 4.68 -10.73
CA ARG A 350 -2.61 5.87 -11.59
C ARG A 350 -3.12 5.54 -12.99
N ALA A 351 -2.63 4.44 -13.58
CA ALA A 351 -3.09 3.97 -14.89
C ALA A 351 -4.55 3.49 -14.91
N ARG A 352 -5.26 3.49 -13.78
CA ARG A 352 -6.72 3.24 -13.70
C ARG A 352 -7.54 4.50 -14.00
N GLU A 353 -6.92 5.66 -14.11
CA GLU A 353 -7.61 6.91 -14.44
C GLU A 353 -8.46 6.77 -15.71
N GLY A 354 -9.73 7.18 -15.62
CA GLY A 354 -10.69 7.07 -16.72
C GLY A 354 -11.08 5.63 -17.11
N ARG A 355 -10.59 4.60 -16.40
CA ARG A 355 -10.88 3.19 -16.69
C ARG A 355 -11.89 2.62 -15.72
N VAL A 356 -12.44 1.47 -16.08
CA VAL A 356 -13.37 0.68 -15.24
C VAL A 356 -12.71 -0.66 -14.93
N GLU A 357 -12.86 -1.11 -13.68
CA GLU A 357 -12.34 -2.41 -13.27
C GLU A 357 -12.99 -3.52 -14.10
N LYS A 358 -12.14 -4.35 -14.73
CA LYS A 358 -12.57 -5.61 -15.36
C LYS A 358 -12.28 -6.75 -14.39
N ARG A 359 -13.33 -7.36 -13.84
CA ARG A 359 -13.12 -8.46 -12.87
C ARG A 359 -12.85 -9.78 -13.58
N ILE A 360 -11.92 -10.56 -13.05
CA ILE A 360 -11.64 -11.91 -13.55
C ILE A 360 -12.91 -12.75 -13.43
N GLY A 361 -13.30 -13.41 -14.51
CA GLY A 361 -14.51 -14.24 -14.53
C GLY A 361 -15.81 -13.46 -14.61
N GLU A 362 -15.77 -12.13 -14.71
CA GLU A 362 -16.97 -11.33 -14.98
C GLU A 362 -17.63 -11.80 -16.28
N ASN A 363 -18.90 -12.19 -16.18
CA ASN A 363 -19.68 -12.79 -17.26
C ASN A 363 -19.16 -14.13 -17.79
N ALA A 364 -18.14 -14.74 -17.18
CA ALA A 364 -17.69 -16.06 -17.59
C ALA A 364 -18.73 -17.13 -17.26
N TRP A 365 -18.80 -18.18 -18.09
CA TRP A 365 -19.78 -19.25 -17.93
C TRP A 365 -19.72 -19.92 -16.56
N TRP A 366 -18.51 -20.06 -15.98
CA TRP A 366 -18.28 -20.66 -14.68
C TRP A 366 -18.65 -19.76 -13.49
N CYS A 367 -18.90 -18.47 -13.73
CA CYS A 367 -19.44 -17.51 -12.75
C CYS A 367 -20.95 -17.24 -12.90
N THR A 368 -21.51 -17.56 -14.05
CA THR A 368 -22.90 -17.24 -14.41
C THR A 368 -23.79 -18.47 -14.43
N LYS A 369 -23.23 -19.67 -14.58
CA LYS A 369 -23.95 -20.93 -14.57
C LYS A 369 -23.59 -21.76 -13.33
N PRO A 370 -24.60 -22.31 -12.61
CA PRO A 370 -24.35 -23.31 -11.58
C PRO A 370 -23.59 -24.52 -12.13
N ARG A 371 -22.67 -25.10 -11.35
CA ARG A 371 -22.02 -26.36 -11.74
C ARG A 371 -22.87 -27.56 -11.34
N TRP A 372 -22.70 -28.65 -12.10
CA TRP A 372 -23.37 -29.96 -12.04
C TRP A 372 -24.77 -30.02 -12.66
N GLY A 373 -24.86 -30.75 -13.79
CA GLY A 373 -26.08 -31.29 -14.42
C GLY A 373 -27.29 -30.37 -14.51
N GLY A 374 -27.52 -29.77 -15.68
CA GLY A 374 -28.64 -28.86 -15.95
C GLY A 374 -29.97 -29.29 -15.30
N GLY A 375 -30.38 -28.57 -14.27
CA GLY A 375 -31.58 -28.79 -13.46
C GLY A 375 -31.39 -28.25 -12.05
N PRO A 376 -32.46 -28.04 -11.24
CA PRO A 376 -32.32 -27.77 -9.81
C PRO A 376 -31.52 -28.93 -9.21
N GLY A 377 -30.25 -28.66 -8.88
CA GLY A 377 -29.22 -29.65 -8.64
C GLY A 377 -29.65 -30.71 -7.63
N GLY A 378 -29.19 -31.94 -7.86
CA GLY A 378 -29.32 -33.02 -6.88
C GLY A 378 -28.82 -32.58 -5.50
N PRO A 379 -29.35 -33.20 -4.43
CA PRO A 379 -29.13 -32.74 -3.06
C PRO A 379 -27.65 -32.75 -2.66
N ILE A 380 -27.19 -31.63 -2.09
CA ILE A 380 -25.87 -31.40 -1.49
C ILE A 380 -26.04 -31.40 0.04
N GLY A 381 -25.48 -32.40 0.72
CA GLY A 381 -25.52 -32.48 2.19
C GLY A 381 -26.86 -32.95 2.75
N ARG A 382 -27.30 -32.40 3.90
CA ARG A 382 -28.51 -32.84 4.64
C ARG A 382 -29.84 -32.70 3.88
N GLU A 383 -29.85 -32.06 2.71
CA GLU A 383 -31.02 -32.13 1.82
C GLU A 383 -31.27 -33.57 1.32
N VAL A 384 -30.27 -34.45 1.34
CA VAL A 384 -30.45 -35.90 1.15
C VAL A 384 -31.28 -36.51 2.28
N GLU A 385 -31.00 -36.15 3.54
CA GLU A 385 -31.72 -36.65 4.74
C GLU A 385 -33.18 -36.16 4.78
N MET A 386 -33.44 -34.93 4.30
CA MET A 386 -34.81 -34.43 4.17
C MET A 386 -35.57 -35.08 3.00
N LEU A 387 -34.87 -35.49 1.93
CA LEU A 387 -35.46 -36.18 0.79
C LEU A 387 -35.71 -37.67 1.06
N SER A 388 -34.96 -38.29 1.98
CA SER A 388 -35.11 -39.71 2.33
C SER A 388 -36.27 -40.02 3.27
N GLY A 389 -36.97 -38.99 3.79
CA GLY A 389 -38.11 -39.17 4.69
C GLY A 389 -37.68 -39.64 6.07
N ALA A 390 -38.30 -39.06 7.10
CA ALA A 390 -38.23 -39.57 8.46
C ALA A 390 -38.70 -41.04 8.47
N GLY A 391 -37.80 -41.97 8.80
CA GLY A 391 -38.12 -43.39 8.76
C GLY A 391 -37.18 -44.30 9.53
N ASP A 392 -35.91 -43.95 9.73
CA ASP A 392 -34.99 -44.80 10.48
C ASP A 392 -34.46 -44.10 11.73
N THR A 393 -34.94 -44.58 12.87
CA THR A 393 -34.37 -44.33 14.19
C THR A 393 -32.87 -44.62 14.17
N ILE A 394 -32.10 -43.63 14.64
CA ILE A 394 -30.68 -43.71 14.92
C ILE A 394 -30.38 -44.98 15.72
N GLY A 395 -29.67 -45.92 15.10
CA GLY A 395 -29.01 -47.01 15.81
C GLY A 395 -27.87 -46.44 16.65
N ASP A 396 -27.90 -46.77 17.94
CA ASP A 396 -26.87 -46.44 18.92
C ASP A 396 -25.48 -46.89 18.41
N LYS A 397 -24.49 -46.00 18.55
CA LYS A 397 -23.18 -46.11 17.89
C LYS A 397 -22.24 -47.11 18.58
N ASP A 398 -22.66 -47.70 19.71
CA ASP A 398 -21.84 -48.61 20.53
C ASP A 398 -22.34 -50.07 20.59
N ALA A 399 -23.25 -50.49 19.71
CA ALA A 399 -23.68 -51.90 19.66
C ALA A 399 -22.64 -52.80 18.94
N PRO A 400 -22.20 -53.93 19.53
CA PRO A 400 -21.26 -54.84 18.89
C PRO A 400 -21.90 -55.64 17.74
N PRO A 401 -21.14 -56.05 16.71
CA PRO A 401 -21.69 -56.68 15.51
C PRO A 401 -22.21 -58.09 15.79
N PRO A 402 -23.33 -58.51 15.15
CA PRO A 402 -23.86 -59.86 15.30
C PRO A 402 -22.98 -60.92 14.58
N PRO A 403 -22.98 -62.18 15.04
CA PRO A 403 -22.08 -63.22 14.55
C PRO A 403 -22.47 -63.73 13.15
N LYS A 404 -21.45 -64.01 12.33
CA LYS A 404 -21.57 -64.60 11.00
C LYS A 404 -21.92 -66.08 11.07
N ASN A 405 -22.80 -66.55 10.19
CA ASN A 405 -22.89 -67.95 9.75
C ASN A 405 -23.60 -68.09 8.38
N PRO A 406 -23.43 -69.24 7.67
CA PRO A 406 -22.88 -69.23 6.31
C PRO A 406 -23.89 -69.41 5.17
N SER A 407 -23.42 -69.09 3.96
CA SER A 407 -24.03 -69.29 2.64
C SER A 407 -24.48 -70.73 2.34
N PRO A 408 -25.39 -70.90 1.37
CA PRO A 408 -25.07 -71.81 0.27
C PRO A 408 -25.37 -71.29 -1.14
N SER A 409 -24.69 -71.97 -2.06
CA SER A 409 -24.49 -71.87 -3.51
C SER A 409 -25.72 -71.96 -4.43
N SER A 410 -25.64 -71.39 -5.64
CA SER A 410 -25.59 -72.15 -6.92
C SER A 410 -25.50 -71.24 -8.16
N SER A 411 -24.61 -71.63 -9.09
CA SER A 411 -24.26 -71.10 -10.41
C SER A 411 -25.31 -71.45 -11.51
N PRO A 412 -25.10 -71.27 -12.84
CA PRO A 412 -24.03 -70.59 -13.61
C PRO A 412 -24.52 -69.72 -14.81
N SER A 413 -23.55 -69.05 -15.45
CA SER A 413 -23.53 -68.34 -16.76
C SER A 413 -23.91 -69.25 -17.97
N PRO A 414 -24.15 -68.75 -19.23
CA PRO A 414 -23.09 -68.12 -20.04
C PRO A 414 -23.49 -67.09 -21.15
N SER A 415 -22.42 -66.53 -21.71
CA SER A 415 -22.18 -65.72 -22.92
C SER A 415 -23.11 -65.80 -24.14
N SER A 416 -23.22 -64.70 -24.89
CA SER A 416 -22.75 -64.62 -26.30
C SER A 416 -22.91 -63.22 -26.93
N SER A 417 -21.96 -62.91 -27.81
CA SER A 417 -21.80 -61.76 -28.69
C SER A 417 -22.61 -61.84 -29.98
N SER A 418 -23.07 -60.71 -30.54
CA SER A 418 -22.98 -60.33 -31.98
C SER A 418 -23.82 -59.06 -32.24
N SER A 419 -23.27 -57.96 -32.74
CA SER A 419 -22.97 -57.59 -34.14
C SER A 419 -24.13 -56.92 -34.90
N PHE A 420 -23.85 -55.68 -35.34
CA PHE A 420 -24.38 -54.93 -36.51
C PHE A 420 -25.90 -54.80 -36.75
N SER A 421 -26.36 -53.56 -36.95
CA SER A 421 -26.68 -53.00 -38.30
C SER A 421 -27.39 -51.64 -38.19
N SER A 422 -26.94 -50.67 -38.99
CA SER A 422 -27.72 -49.47 -39.35
C SER A 422 -28.78 -49.81 -40.42
N PRO A 423 -29.72 -48.89 -40.70
CA PRO A 423 -29.55 -48.15 -41.96
C PRO A 423 -29.94 -46.65 -41.93
N SER A 424 -29.36 -45.94 -42.91
CA SER A 424 -29.81 -44.77 -43.71
C SER A 424 -31.33 -44.60 -43.83
N SER A 425 -31.98 -43.47 -44.15
CA SER A 425 -31.76 -42.19 -44.86
C SER A 425 -33.12 -41.42 -44.70
N ALA A 426 -33.35 -40.12 -44.83
CA ALA A 426 -33.15 -39.22 -45.96
C ALA A 426 -33.69 -37.81 -45.60
N SER A 427 -33.12 -36.80 -46.27
CA SER A 427 -33.60 -35.45 -46.64
C SER A 427 -35.04 -35.00 -46.34
N SER A 428 -35.21 -33.71 -45.97
CA SER A 428 -35.54 -32.63 -46.95
C SER A 428 -35.94 -31.29 -46.29
N SER A 429 -35.33 -30.20 -46.80
CA SER A 429 -35.85 -28.84 -47.10
C SER A 429 -36.91 -28.18 -46.18
N SER A 430 -36.65 -26.97 -45.67
CA SER A 430 -37.06 -25.62 -46.17
C SER A 430 -37.92 -24.97 -45.06
N SER A 431 -37.97 -23.68 -44.75
CA SER A 431 -37.62 -22.41 -45.42
C SER A 431 -37.83 -21.30 -44.37
N ARG A 432 -37.12 -20.16 -44.51
CA ARG A 432 -37.41 -18.88 -43.82
C ARG A 432 -38.70 -18.24 -44.38
N PRO A 433 -39.29 -17.18 -43.76
CA PRO A 433 -38.81 -15.76 -43.84
C PRO A 433 -38.77 -15.06 -42.44
N ASP A 434 -37.93 -14.05 -42.17
CA ASP A 434 -38.13 -12.58 -42.33
C ASP A 434 -39.50 -12.05 -41.82
N SER A 435 -39.67 -10.96 -41.06
CA SER A 435 -38.96 -9.67 -40.96
C SER A 435 -39.45 -8.81 -39.77
N SER A 436 -38.58 -7.90 -39.29
CA SER A 436 -38.81 -6.52 -38.80
C SER A 436 -39.97 -6.15 -37.84
N SER A 437 -39.64 -5.50 -36.70
CA SER A 437 -39.83 -4.05 -36.44
C SER A 437 -40.00 -3.68 -34.95
N LEU A 438 -39.34 -2.58 -34.56
CA LEU A 438 -39.54 -1.74 -33.37
C LEU A 438 -40.91 -1.01 -33.44
N PRO A 439 -41.54 -0.50 -32.35
CA PRO A 439 -41.07 0.74 -31.70
C PRO A 439 -41.40 0.98 -30.19
N GLN A 440 -40.60 1.91 -29.64
CA GLN A 440 -40.86 3.03 -28.71
C GLN A 440 -41.66 2.93 -27.37
N ARG A 441 -41.07 3.69 -26.43
CA ARG A 441 -41.49 4.24 -25.12
C ARG A 441 -42.86 4.97 -25.11
N PRO A 442 -43.45 5.23 -23.92
CA PRO A 442 -43.33 6.58 -23.32
C PRO A 442 -43.14 6.63 -21.78
N LEU A 443 -43.01 7.87 -21.29
CA LEU A 443 -42.54 8.38 -19.99
C LEU A 443 -43.66 8.69 -18.97
N GLY A 444 -43.25 8.83 -17.68
CA GLY A 444 -43.85 9.71 -16.66
C GLY A 444 -44.59 8.98 -15.54
N SER A 445 -44.62 9.37 -14.25
CA SER A 445 -43.90 10.39 -13.45
C SER A 445 -44.32 10.17 -11.97
N ARG A 446 -43.52 10.70 -11.02
CA ARG A 446 -43.83 11.05 -9.59
C ARG A 446 -43.97 9.98 -8.48
N ASN A 447 -42.89 9.87 -7.67
CA ASN A 447 -42.72 10.28 -6.25
C ASN A 447 -43.90 10.20 -5.23
N ILE A 448 -43.65 9.54 -4.06
CA ILE A 448 -43.80 10.01 -2.63
C ILE A 448 -44.21 8.87 -1.63
N PHE A 449 -43.28 8.61 -0.68
CA PHE A 449 -43.36 8.35 0.78
C PHE A 449 -44.28 7.31 1.49
N LEU A 450 -43.71 6.85 2.64
CA LEU A 450 -44.26 6.24 3.89
C LEU A 450 -44.42 4.71 3.90
N ARG A 451 -43.65 3.94 4.70
CA ARG A 451 -43.58 3.80 6.18
C ARG A 451 -44.84 3.13 6.75
N GLY A 452 -44.70 1.93 7.33
CA GLY A 452 -45.71 1.40 8.26
C GLY A 452 -45.85 -0.13 8.33
N ASN A 453 -45.28 -0.69 9.39
CA ASN A 453 -45.48 -1.97 10.06
C ASN A 453 -46.86 -2.67 9.98
N ASN A 454 -46.78 -4.00 10.23
CA ASN A 454 -47.73 -4.87 10.96
C ASN A 454 -49.10 -5.10 10.27
N SER A 455 -49.81 -6.22 10.43
CA SER A 455 -49.66 -7.47 11.16
C SER A 455 -50.84 -8.35 10.71
N ILE A 456 -50.63 -9.65 10.61
CA ILE A 456 -51.54 -10.75 10.97
C ILE A 456 -53.03 -10.39 11.09
N SER A 457 -53.85 -11.00 10.24
CA SER A 457 -55.15 -11.51 10.64
C SER A 457 -55.54 -12.74 9.82
N THR A 458 -55.68 -13.83 10.56
CA THR A 458 -56.33 -15.09 10.24
C THR A 458 -57.83 -14.89 10.08
N SER A 459 -58.42 -15.49 9.04
CA SER A 459 -59.80 -15.98 9.12
C SER A 459 -60.01 -17.16 8.18
N SER A 460 -60.21 -18.29 8.83
CA SER A 460 -60.73 -19.58 8.42
C SER A 460 -62.03 -19.54 7.62
N SER A 461 -62.18 -20.45 6.65
CA SER A 461 -63.42 -21.20 6.46
C SER A 461 -63.21 -22.51 5.68
N ASN A 462 -63.89 -23.54 6.19
CA ASN A 462 -63.94 -24.94 5.76
C ASN A 462 -64.44 -25.14 4.33
N SER A 463 -63.97 -26.21 3.67
CA SER A 463 -64.81 -27.41 3.45
C SER A 463 -64.11 -28.46 2.59
N SER A 464 -64.30 -29.70 3.03
CA SER A 464 -63.88 -30.97 2.46
C SER A 464 -64.60 -31.31 1.16
N GLY A 465 -63.87 -31.86 0.19
CA GLY A 465 -64.45 -32.54 -0.97
C GLY A 465 -63.38 -33.24 -1.79
N SER A 466 -63.25 -34.56 -1.61
CA SER A 466 -62.32 -35.42 -2.35
C SER A 466 -62.79 -35.65 -3.79
N SER A 467 -61.87 -35.64 -4.76
CA SER A 467 -61.62 -36.76 -5.69
C SER A 467 -60.72 -36.36 -6.86
N GLY A 468 -59.81 -37.27 -7.24
CA GLY A 468 -59.54 -37.57 -8.66
C GLY A 468 -58.45 -36.77 -9.41
N SER A 469 -57.20 -37.19 -9.24
CA SER A 469 -56.16 -37.31 -10.29
C SER A 469 -55.96 -36.23 -11.36
N SER A 470 -54.79 -35.59 -11.33
CA SER A 470 -53.79 -35.77 -12.39
C SER A 470 -52.40 -35.32 -11.89
N LYS A 471 -51.40 -36.18 -12.12
CA LYS A 471 -49.99 -35.92 -11.76
C LYS A 471 -49.44 -34.80 -12.64
N GLY A 472 -49.67 -33.55 -12.24
CA GLY A 472 -48.86 -32.42 -12.68
C GLY A 472 -47.52 -32.47 -11.95
N ALA A 473 -46.42 -32.49 -12.70
CA ALA A 473 -45.07 -32.35 -12.18
C ALA A 473 -45.02 -31.12 -11.25
N LYS A 474 -44.97 -31.36 -9.93
CA LYS A 474 -44.74 -30.31 -8.96
C LYS A 474 -43.34 -29.78 -9.25
N ARG A 475 -43.26 -28.63 -9.93
CA ARG A 475 -42.08 -27.76 -9.90
C ARG A 475 -41.67 -27.68 -8.43
N LEU A 476 -40.53 -28.28 -8.12
CA LEU A 476 -39.96 -28.26 -6.78
C LEU A 476 -39.89 -26.79 -6.39
N LYS A 477 -40.72 -26.37 -5.43
CA LYS A 477 -40.67 -25.02 -4.88
C LYS A 477 -39.23 -24.86 -4.42
N LYS A 478 -38.56 -23.84 -4.97
CA LYS A 478 -37.20 -23.43 -4.62
C LYS A 478 -37.09 -23.47 -3.11
N SER A 479 -36.42 -24.51 -2.62
CA SER A 479 -36.34 -24.82 -1.19
C SER A 479 -35.88 -23.55 -0.47
N GLY A 480 -36.71 -23.09 0.45
CA GLY A 480 -36.32 -22.05 1.37
C GLY A 480 -35.17 -22.55 2.23
N ASN A 481 -34.17 -21.69 2.40
CA ASN A 481 -33.13 -21.76 3.42
C ASN A 481 -32.04 -22.83 3.25
N HIS A 482 -31.09 -22.55 2.36
CA HIS A 482 -29.76 -22.13 2.85
C HIS A 482 -29.02 -21.38 1.73
N PRO A 483 -28.87 -20.04 1.81
CA PRO A 483 -28.05 -19.25 0.87
C PRO A 483 -26.63 -19.80 0.71
N MET A 484 -26.17 -20.55 1.71
CA MET A 484 -24.90 -21.27 1.72
C MET A 484 -24.79 -22.32 0.61
N TYR A 485 -25.79 -23.18 0.38
CA TYR A 485 -25.70 -24.23 -0.65
C TYR A 485 -25.78 -23.64 -2.07
N ASP A 486 -26.58 -22.59 -2.26
CA ASP A 486 -26.60 -21.84 -3.52
C ASP A 486 -25.26 -21.13 -3.79
N ASN A 487 -24.54 -20.70 -2.74
CA ASN A 487 -23.18 -20.19 -2.86
C ASN A 487 -22.17 -21.28 -3.21
N TYR A 488 -22.34 -22.52 -2.77
CA TYR A 488 -21.49 -23.65 -3.16
C TYR A 488 -21.72 -24.09 -4.61
N ARG A 489 -22.93 -23.92 -5.15
CA ARG A 489 -23.28 -24.26 -6.54
C ARG A 489 -22.68 -23.30 -7.58
N MET A 490 -22.30 -22.08 -7.19
CA MET A 490 -21.80 -21.05 -8.10
C MET A 490 -20.41 -20.54 -7.67
N ILE A 491 -19.43 -20.61 -8.57
CA ILE A 491 -18.14 -19.94 -8.33
C ILE A 491 -18.34 -18.46 -8.55
N ARG A 492 -18.29 -17.66 -7.49
CA ARG A 492 -18.37 -16.20 -7.63
C ARG A 492 -17.06 -15.66 -8.21
N PRO A 493 -17.12 -14.60 -9.05
CA PRO A 493 -15.90 -13.91 -9.45
C PRO A 493 -15.21 -13.36 -8.19
N PRO A 494 -13.88 -13.18 -8.20
CA PRO A 494 -13.17 -12.53 -7.12
C PRO A 494 -13.77 -11.17 -6.76
N ALA A 495 -13.60 -10.77 -5.50
CA ALA A 495 -14.01 -9.44 -5.06
C ALA A 495 -13.30 -8.35 -5.87
N ALA A 496 -13.93 -7.18 -5.96
CA ALA A 496 -13.32 -5.99 -6.54
C ALA A 496 -12.00 -5.66 -5.83
N THR A 497 -10.96 -5.45 -6.60
CA THR A 497 -9.63 -5.02 -6.16
C THR A 497 -9.47 -3.51 -6.22
N TRP A 498 -10.42 -2.82 -6.88
CA TRP A 498 -10.45 -1.35 -6.94
C TRP A 498 -11.30 -0.79 -5.80
N ASP A 499 -10.79 0.25 -5.17
CA ASP A 499 -11.48 0.92 -4.09
C ASP A 499 -12.57 1.86 -4.64
N LYS A 500 -13.83 1.57 -4.32
CA LYS A 500 -15.00 2.36 -4.75
C LYS A 500 -15.00 3.79 -4.21
N LYS A 501 -14.22 4.07 -3.18
CA LYS A 501 -14.09 5.40 -2.56
C LYS A 501 -12.80 6.12 -2.98
N THR A 502 -12.07 5.57 -3.95
CA THR A 502 -10.88 6.20 -4.52
C THR A 502 -11.15 6.57 -5.97
N ARG A 503 -10.98 7.85 -6.30
CA ARG A 503 -10.88 8.32 -7.68
C ARG A 503 -9.42 8.15 -8.10
N TYR A 504 -9.17 7.14 -8.92
CA TYR A 504 -7.84 6.87 -9.43
C TYR A 504 -7.45 7.93 -10.45
N GLU A 505 -6.34 8.63 -10.20
CA GLU A 505 -5.86 9.73 -11.03
C GLU A 505 -4.32 9.73 -11.05
N ALA A 506 -3.72 9.98 -12.22
CA ALA A 506 -2.28 10.09 -12.44
C ALA A 506 -1.72 11.46 -11.99
N ILE A 507 -2.00 11.83 -10.73
CA ILE A 507 -1.62 13.12 -10.17
C ILE A 507 -0.10 13.31 -10.24
N GLY A 508 0.33 14.41 -10.84
CA GLY A 508 1.74 14.79 -10.95
C GLY A 508 2.49 14.17 -12.14
N ARG A 509 1.85 13.28 -12.91
CA ARG A 509 2.43 12.72 -14.14
C ARG A 509 2.73 13.83 -15.15
N ALA A 510 3.88 13.75 -15.83
CA ALA A 510 4.24 14.70 -16.89
C ALA A 510 3.39 14.47 -18.15
N ARG A 511 2.95 15.56 -18.79
CA ARG A 511 2.11 15.49 -20.00
C ARG A 511 2.92 15.04 -21.20
N GLY A 512 2.31 14.19 -22.03
CA GLY A 512 2.95 13.65 -23.23
C GLY A 512 4.13 12.70 -22.96
N ALA A 513 4.50 12.47 -21.70
CA ALA A 513 5.52 11.50 -21.34
C ALA A 513 4.98 10.07 -21.51
N ASP A 514 5.82 9.21 -22.10
CA ASP A 514 5.63 7.77 -22.23
C ASP A 514 6.02 6.99 -20.96
N TYR A 515 6.16 7.71 -19.84
CA TYR A 515 6.47 7.18 -18.52
C TYR A 515 5.72 7.95 -17.43
N ASP A 516 5.71 7.38 -16.22
CA ASP A 516 5.23 8.03 -14.99
C ASP A 516 6.36 8.06 -13.95
N ASP A 517 6.62 9.24 -13.38
CA ASP A 517 7.57 9.39 -12.27
C ASP A 517 6.82 9.17 -10.95
N ILE A 518 7.09 8.04 -10.32
CA ILE A 518 6.47 7.60 -9.07
C ILE A 518 7.41 7.89 -7.90
N PHE A 519 6.87 8.51 -6.86
CA PHE A 519 7.59 8.67 -5.60
C PHE A 519 7.18 7.62 -4.57
N VAL A 520 8.18 7.05 -3.89
CA VAL A 520 8.03 6.20 -2.72
C VAL A 520 8.78 6.86 -1.56
N VAL A 521 8.04 7.24 -0.52
CA VAL A 521 8.65 7.63 0.76
C VAL A 521 8.98 6.36 1.52
N SER A 522 10.27 6.04 1.59
CA SER A 522 10.79 4.89 2.29
C SER A 522 11.13 5.26 3.74
N ALA A 523 10.67 4.44 4.70
CA ALA A 523 11.04 4.58 6.10
C ALA A 523 11.57 3.25 6.64
N LEU A 524 12.70 3.33 7.34
CA LEU A 524 13.42 2.18 7.88
C LEU A 524 14.12 2.61 9.17
N LEU A 525 14.07 1.78 10.22
CA LEU A 525 14.53 2.16 11.56
C LEU A 525 13.88 3.51 11.98
N HIS A 526 14.66 4.51 12.39
CA HIS A 526 14.27 5.91 12.61
C HIS A 526 14.65 6.84 11.44
N HIS A 527 14.92 6.29 10.25
CA HIS A 527 15.34 7.04 9.08
C HIS A 527 14.28 7.09 7.99
N VAL A 528 14.36 8.11 7.15
CA VAL A 528 13.54 8.29 5.95
C VAL A 528 14.41 8.51 4.72
N SER A 529 13.98 7.99 3.57
CA SER A 529 14.59 8.22 2.26
C SER A 529 13.47 8.41 1.23
N ILE A 530 13.70 9.26 0.24
CA ILE A 530 12.75 9.51 -0.86
C ILE A 530 13.29 8.82 -2.11
N VAL A 531 12.48 7.98 -2.72
CA VAL A 531 12.82 7.23 -3.92
C VAL A 531 11.94 7.69 -5.07
N ARG A 532 12.53 8.12 -6.19
CA ARG A 532 11.83 8.31 -7.47
C ARG A 532 12.05 7.08 -8.33
N VAL A 533 10.97 6.52 -8.87
CA VAL A 533 11.00 5.43 -9.86
C VAL A 533 10.32 5.91 -11.12
N ARG A 534 11.06 5.96 -12.23
CA ARG A 534 10.49 6.23 -13.56
C ARG A 534 9.97 4.93 -14.14
N VAL A 535 8.65 4.83 -14.28
CA VAL A 535 7.95 3.64 -14.77
C VAL A 535 7.51 3.88 -16.23
N PRO A 536 8.13 3.21 -17.22
CA PRO A 536 7.69 3.31 -18.61
C PRO A 536 6.26 2.76 -18.79
N ASP A 537 5.42 3.41 -19.59
CA ASP A 537 4.09 2.92 -19.94
C ASP A 537 4.16 1.53 -20.58
N ARG A 538 5.20 1.31 -21.40
CA ARG A 538 5.45 0.03 -22.03
C ARG A 538 5.64 -1.11 -21.02
N LEU A 539 6.27 -0.84 -19.88
CA LEU A 539 6.42 -1.85 -18.82
C LEU A 539 5.04 -2.21 -18.23
N LEU A 540 4.18 -1.23 -17.97
CA LEU A 540 2.82 -1.47 -17.47
C LEU A 540 1.98 -2.27 -18.48
N ALA A 541 2.16 -2.00 -19.77
CA ALA A 541 1.51 -2.73 -20.85
C ALA A 541 1.95 -4.21 -20.89
N VAL A 542 3.26 -4.47 -20.78
CA VAL A 542 3.83 -5.83 -20.67
C VAL A 542 3.31 -6.55 -19.42
N LEU A 543 3.29 -5.89 -18.25
CA LEU A 543 2.72 -6.46 -17.02
C LEU A 543 1.21 -6.75 -17.14
N SER A 544 0.52 -6.07 -18.05
CA SER A 544 -0.90 -6.29 -18.37
C SER A 544 -1.14 -7.41 -19.39
N GLY A 545 -0.06 -8.02 -19.92
CA GLY A 545 -0.11 -9.16 -20.83
C GLY A 545 -0.04 -8.79 -22.32
N GLU A 546 0.45 -7.60 -22.65
CA GLU A 546 0.88 -7.32 -24.02
C GLU A 546 2.16 -8.09 -24.37
N GLU A 547 2.28 -8.47 -25.64
CA GLU A 547 3.45 -9.19 -26.13
C GLU A 547 4.66 -8.26 -26.23
N GLU A 548 5.85 -8.81 -26.09
CA GLU A 548 7.10 -8.06 -26.25
C GLU A 548 7.51 -8.10 -27.73
N ASP A 549 7.51 -6.93 -28.40
CA ASP A 549 7.71 -6.85 -29.86
C ASP A 549 9.16 -7.19 -30.29
N ASP A 550 10.14 -6.91 -29.44
CA ASP A 550 11.56 -7.01 -29.76
C ASP A 550 12.25 -8.24 -29.16
N ARG A 551 12.92 -9.01 -30.02
CA ARG A 551 13.66 -10.22 -29.62
C ARG A 551 15.07 -9.94 -29.08
N ARG A 552 15.58 -8.71 -29.21
CA ARG A 552 17.00 -8.39 -28.92
C ARG A 552 17.21 -7.52 -27.67
N SER A 553 16.19 -6.83 -27.18
CA SER A 553 16.26 -5.94 -26.02
C SER A 553 14.93 -5.90 -25.25
N ARG A 554 14.95 -5.38 -24.02
CA ARG A 554 13.72 -5.07 -23.26
C ARG A 554 12.96 -3.96 -23.99
N SER A 555 11.72 -4.22 -24.41
CA SER A 555 10.91 -3.22 -25.14
C SER A 555 10.57 -1.98 -24.31
N TRP A 556 10.65 -2.07 -22.98
CA TRP A 556 10.47 -0.95 -22.04
C TRP A 556 11.78 -0.29 -21.60
N GLY A 557 12.94 -0.73 -22.11
CA GLY A 557 14.24 -0.18 -21.73
C GLY A 557 14.65 -0.56 -20.30
N ARG A 558 14.70 0.44 -19.41
CA ARG A 558 15.13 0.31 -18.00
C ARG A 558 14.15 0.99 -17.06
N LEU A 559 14.14 0.52 -15.81
CA LEU A 559 13.41 1.13 -14.70
C LEU A 559 14.40 1.97 -13.88
N GLU A 560 14.42 3.28 -14.12
CA GLU A 560 15.34 4.19 -13.44
C GLU A 560 14.85 4.50 -12.03
N VAL A 561 15.74 4.32 -11.04
CA VAL A 561 15.46 4.51 -9.62
C VAL A 561 16.49 5.47 -9.04
N TRP A 562 16.05 6.59 -8.49
CA TRP A 562 16.92 7.52 -7.75
C TRP A 562 16.51 7.48 -6.30
N ARG A 563 17.47 7.25 -5.41
CA ARG A 563 17.27 7.21 -3.96
C ARG A 563 18.01 8.37 -3.32
N SER A 564 17.36 9.15 -2.48
CA SER A 564 18.05 10.12 -1.61
C SER A 564 18.87 9.41 -0.53
N PRO A 565 19.86 10.08 0.09
CA PRO A 565 20.43 9.59 1.33
C PRO A 565 19.35 9.27 2.38
N TRP A 566 19.71 8.42 3.34
CA TRP A 566 18.89 8.19 4.53
C TRP A 566 19.06 9.36 5.49
N PHE A 567 17.94 9.93 5.95
CA PHE A 567 17.91 11.03 6.90
C PHE A 567 17.41 10.53 8.25
N ASP A 568 18.17 10.79 9.30
CA ASP A 568 17.86 10.44 10.68
C ASP A 568 16.87 11.42 11.31
N PHE A 569 15.75 10.92 11.83
CA PHE A 569 14.77 11.75 12.54
C PHE A 569 15.24 12.30 13.89
N PHE A 570 16.23 11.69 14.53
CA PHE A 570 16.79 12.22 15.77
C PHE A 570 17.68 13.45 15.51
N LEU A 571 18.32 13.53 14.34
CA LEU A 571 19.18 14.66 13.98
C LEU A 571 18.36 15.82 13.39
N VAL A 572 18.47 17.00 14.00
CA VAL A 572 17.76 18.22 13.60
C VAL A 572 17.99 18.56 12.13
N GLU A 573 19.26 18.59 11.72
CA GLU A 573 19.63 18.96 10.37
C GLU A 573 19.09 17.99 9.33
N GLU A 574 19.11 16.68 9.64
CA GLU A 574 18.69 15.65 8.68
C GLU A 574 17.17 15.60 8.53
N ARG A 575 16.39 15.74 9.61
CA ARG A 575 14.93 15.79 9.49
C ARG A 575 14.42 17.06 8.80
N VAL A 576 15.16 18.18 8.91
CA VAL A 576 14.86 19.40 8.15
C VAL A 576 15.17 19.20 6.66
N LYS A 577 16.30 18.56 6.31
CA LYS A 577 16.62 18.19 4.92
C LYS A 577 15.59 17.22 4.33
N ALA A 578 15.15 16.22 5.11
CA ALA A 578 14.07 15.34 4.72
C ALA A 578 12.77 16.12 4.45
N MET A 579 12.44 17.10 5.30
CA MET A 579 11.25 17.95 5.11
C MET A 579 11.36 18.78 3.82
N GLN A 580 12.51 19.37 3.52
CA GLN A 580 12.76 20.10 2.27
C GLN A 580 12.55 19.23 1.03
N LEU A 581 13.00 17.97 1.08
CA LEU A 581 12.85 17.03 -0.02
C LEU A 581 11.39 16.61 -0.21
N VAL A 582 10.67 16.33 0.88
CA VAL A 582 9.21 16.07 0.85
C VAL A 582 8.46 17.30 0.33
N TRP A 583 8.85 18.51 0.74
CA TRP A 583 8.26 19.76 0.26
C TRP A 583 8.42 19.91 -1.25
N SER A 584 9.63 19.67 -1.76
CA SER A 584 9.94 19.73 -3.20
C SER A 584 9.19 18.65 -3.99
N MET A 585 9.09 17.44 -3.44
CA MET A 585 8.28 16.36 -4.00
C MET A 585 6.81 16.77 -4.09
N MET A 586 6.21 17.30 -3.01
CA MET A 586 4.82 17.74 -3.02
C MET A 586 4.58 18.91 -3.97
N ALA A 587 5.51 19.88 -4.02
CA ALA A 587 5.46 21.01 -4.95
C ALA A 587 5.47 20.55 -6.41
N TRP A 588 6.32 19.58 -6.76
CA TRP A 588 6.31 18.96 -8.08
C TRP A 588 5.01 18.20 -8.33
N MET A 589 4.62 17.28 -7.46
CA MET A 589 3.49 16.38 -7.69
C MET A 589 2.14 17.11 -7.75
N MET A 590 2.00 18.20 -7.00
CA MET A 590 0.78 18.99 -6.91
C MET A 590 0.75 20.20 -7.84
N ARG A 591 1.77 20.41 -8.66
CA ARG A 591 1.85 21.54 -9.61
C ARG A 591 0.62 21.64 -10.51
N GLU A 592 0.25 22.87 -10.87
CA GLU A 592 -0.75 23.11 -11.92
C GLU A 592 -0.30 22.48 -13.24
N GLN A 593 -1.24 21.83 -13.94
CA GLN A 593 -1.01 21.27 -15.26
C GLN A 593 -1.79 22.12 -16.27
N ALA A 594 -1.11 22.68 -17.28
CA ALA A 594 -1.71 23.57 -18.28
C ALA A 594 -2.90 22.90 -18.98
N GLN A 595 -4.13 23.38 -18.86
CA GLN A 595 -5.32 22.74 -19.43
C GLN A 595 -5.22 22.57 -20.96
N ASP A 596 -5.64 21.42 -21.50
CA ASP A 596 -5.77 21.22 -22.95
C ASP A 596 -6.90 22.13 -23.45
N GLY A 597 -6.56 23.32 -23.96
CA GLY A 597 -7.55 24.29 -24.43
C GLY A 597 -7.04 25.70 -24.69
N GLN A 598 -5.91 26.12 -24.11
CA GLN A 598 -5.25 27.36 -24.52
C GLN A 598 -4.17 27.05 -25.55
N ARG A 599 -4.62 26.85 -26.80
CA ARG A 599 -3.80 27.29 -27.94
C ARG A 599 -3.59 28.79 -27.72
N VAL A 600 -2.35 29.17 -27.39
CA VAL A 600 -1.93 30.56 -27.46
C VAL A 600 -2.11 30.96 -28.92
N GLU A 601 -3.20 31.67 -29.22
CA GLU A 601 -3.23 32.55 -30.38
C GLU A 601 -2.15 33.60 -30.10
N GLU A 602 -0.94 33.34 -30.59
CA GLU A 602 0.01 34.41 -30.83
C GLU A 602 -0.67 35.38 -31.80
N LYS A 603 -1.27 36.43 -31.25
CA LYS A 603 -1.56 37.65 -31.98
C LYS A 603 -0.22 38.15 -32.51
N GLY A 604 0.09 37.78 -33.75
CA GLY A 604 1.15 38.39 -34.52
C GLY A 604 0.85 39.86 -34.68
N ASP A 605 1.47 40.67 -33.83
CA ASP A 605 1.59 42.12 -33.99
C ASP A 605 2.54 42.37 -35.17
N ARG A 606 2.01 42.24 -36.39
CA ARG A 606 2.67 42.67 -37.62
C ARG A 606 2.63 44.20 -37.62
N ARG A 607 3.69 44.81 -37.10
CA ARG A 607 3.97 46.22 -37.32
C ARG A 607 4.33 46.41 -38.79
N ASP A 608 3.43 47.04 -39.54
CA ASP A 608 3.71 47.57 -40.86
C ASP A 608 4.78 48.67 -40.74
N VAL A 609 5.99 48.35 -41.21
CA VAL A 609 7.06 49.32 -41.44
C VAL A 609 6.71 50.09 -42.72
N ARG A 610 6.22 51.32 -42.57
CA ARG A 610 6.17 52.29 -43.67
C ARG A 610 7.60 52.65 -44.07
N MET A 611 8.02 52.19 -45.24
CA MET A 611 9.20 52.70 -45.94
C MET A 611 8.90 54.11 -46.45
N THR A 612 9.46 55.14 -45.81
CA THR A 612 9.63 56.46 -46.41
C THR A 612 10.89 56.44 -47.27
N GLY A 613 10.73 56.66 -48.57
CA GLY A 613 11.83 56.77 -49.51
C GLY A 613 11.34 57.22 -50.89
N LEU A 614 10.97 58.50 -50.99
CA LEU A 614 11.35 59.47 -52.04
C LEU A 614 10.61 60.79 -51.81
#